data_AF-A0AA38Q0B6-F1
#
_entry.id   AF-A0AA38Q0B6-F1
#
_cell.length_a   1.000
_cell.length_b   1.000
_cell.length_c   1.000
_cell.angle_alpha   90.00
_cell.angle_beta   90.00
_cell.angle_gamma   90.00
#
_symmetry.space_group_name_H-M   'P 1'
#
loop_
_entity.id
_entity.type
_entity.pdbx_description
1 polymer ?
#
loop_
_entity_poly.entity_id
_entity_poly.type
_entity_poly.pdbx_seq_one_letter_code
_entity_poly.pdbx_strand_id
1 'polypeptide(L)'
;MNSVNASTGLSMFQLRYGRAPRVIPPLLTSTTVTSCKPDSDLKDARDLLTKISLLESEARDNLYCAKVLQAYHADKSRGPCEIFEVGDLVLLSTLNRRQAYKKAGERRVAK
;
A
#
# COMPACT_ATOMS: atom_id res chain seq x y z
N MET A 1 -1.91 -10.64 -10.34
CA MET A 1 -2.24 -9.50 -9.44
C MET A 1 -2.95 -10.00 -8.16
N ASN A 2 -2.44 -11.07 -7.53
CA ASN A 2 -2.96 -11.62 -6.26
C ASN A 2 -1.83 -11.83 -5.25
N SER A 3 -0.71 -11.11 -5.42
CA SER A 3 0.37 -11.10 -4.44
C SER A 3 -0.11 -10.37 -3.19
N VAL A 4 0.14 -10.97 -2.03
CA VAL A 4 -0.08 -10.32 -0.73
C VAL A 4 0.95 -9.21 -0.57
N ASN A 5 0.50 -8.02 -0.19
CA ASN A 5 1.40 -6.93 0.13
C ASN A 5 1.92 -7.13 1.57
N ALA A 6 3.24 -7.16 1.74
CA ALA A 6 3.89 -7.36 3.03
C ALA A 6 3.51 -6.29 4.08
N SER A 7 3.20 -5.06 3.65
CA SER A 7 2.85 -3.98 4.58
C SER A 7 1.38 -3.99 5.02
N THR A 8 0.48 -4.60 4.24
CA THR A 8 -0.96 -4.62 4.56
C THR A 8 -1.48 -6.01 4.92
N GLY A 9 -0.70 -7.08 4.66
CA GLY A 9 -1.10 -8.47 4.90
C GLY A 9 -2.18 -9.01 3.95
N LEU A 10 -2.65 -8.20 3.01
CA LEU A 10 -3.77 -8.51 2.11
C LEU A 10 -3.38 -8.37 0.64
N SER A 11 -4.09 -9.10 -0.24
CA SER A 11 -3.97 -8.89 -1.68
C SER A 11 -4.83 -7.72 -2.15
N MET A 12 -4.40 -7.01 -3.20
CA MET A 12 -5.18 -5.92 -3.79
C MET A 12 -6.55 -6.38 -4.28
N PHE A 13 -6.67 -7.64 -4.71
CA PHE A 13 -7.94 -8.22 -5.10
C PHE A 13 -8.88 -8.36 -3.89
N GLN A 14 -8.37 -8.83 -2.76
CA GLN A 14 -9.15 -8.94 -1.52
C GLN A 14 -9.60 -7.58 -1.00
N LEU A 15 -8.73 -6.55 -1.05
CA LEU A 15 -9.11 -5.20 -0.66
C LEU A 15 -10.23 -4.62 -1.53
N ARG A 16 -10.17 -4.88 -2.85
CA ARG A 16 -11.15 -4.33 -3.79
C ARG A 16 -12.49 -5.08 -3.78
N TYR A 17 -12.47 -6.41 -3.59
CA TYR A 17 -13.64 -7.26 -3.79
C TYR A 17 -14.10 -8.01 -2.54
N GLY A 18 -13.43 -7.86 -1.40
CA GLY A 18 -13.77 -8.52 -0.13
C GLY A 18 -13.56 -10.04 -0.11
N ARG A 19 -12.97 -10.60 -1.17
CA ARG A 19 -12.80 -12.06 -1.36
C ARG A 19 -11.54 -12.37 -2.16
N ALA A 20 -11.07 -13.60 -2.06
CA ALA A 20 -9.99 -14.10 -2.92
C ALA A 20 -10.50 -14.32 -4.36
N PRO A 21 -9.63 -14.17 -5.38
CA PRO A 21 -10.00 -14.44 -6.76
C PRO A 21 -10.37 -15.92 -6.93
N ARG A 22 -11.39 -16.19 -7.75
CA ARG A 22 -11.82 -17.55 -8.11
C ARG A 22 -11.50 -17.82 -9.57
N VAL A 23 -11.19 -19.06 -9.90
CA VAL A 23 -11.00 -19.50 -11.29
C VAL A 23 -12.36 -19.48 -12.00
N ILE A 24 -12.40 -18.89 -13.20
CA ILE A 24 -13.57 -18.87 -14.08
C ILE A 24 -13.21 -19.68 -15.33
N PRO A 25 -14.01 -20.69 -15.72
CA PRO A 25 -15.22 -21.17 -15.05
C PRO A 25 -14.91 -21.91 -13.73
N PRO A 26 -15.86 -22.00 -12.79
CA PRO A 26 -15.67 -22.74 -11.55
C PRO A 26 -15.30 -24.20 -11.83
N LEU A 27 -14.20 -24.69 -11.26
CA LEU A 27 -13.78 -26.10 -11.41
C LEU A 27 -14.77 -27.07 -10.76
N LEU A 28 -15.47 -26.61 -9.71
CA LEU A 28 -16.59 -27.30 -9.11
C LEU A 28 -17.87 -26.71 -9.68
N THR A 29 -18.58 -27.50 -10.47
CA THR A 29 -19.94 -27.18 -10.91
C THR A 29 -20.88 -27.34 -9.72
N SER A 30 -21.18 -26.26 -9.01
CA SER A 30 -22.35 -26.26 -8.12
C SER A 30 -23.59 -26.33 -9.00
N THR A 31 -24.20 -27.52 -9.11
CA THR A 31 -25.42 -27.79 -9.91
C THR A 31 -26.66 -27.06 -9.39
N THR A 32 -26.53 -26.27 -8.32
CA THR A 32 -27.60 -25.42 -7.82
C THR A 32 -27.70 -24.19 -8.71
N VAL A 33 -28.57 -24.25 -9.71
CA VAL A 33 -29.18 -23.07 -10.31
C VAL A 33 -29.96 -22.39 -9.17
N THR A 34 -29.29 -21.55 -8.39
CA THR A 34 -29.90 -20.89 -7.24
C THR A 34 -30.89 -19.87 -7.79
N SER A 35 -32.19 -20.22 -7.73
CA SER A 35 -33.28 -19.27 -7.88
C SER A 35 -33.00 -18.04 -7.02
N CYS A 36 -33.00 -16.84 -7.60
CA CYS A 36 -32.82 -15.58 -6.90
C CYS A 36 -33.80 -15.51 -5.73
N LYS A 37 -33.27 -15.57 -4.51
CA LYS A 37 -34.05 -15.47 -3.28
C LYS A 37 -33.75 -14.09 -2.72
N PRO A 38 -34.63 -13.09 -2.94
CA PRO A 38 -34.30 -11.68 -2.71
C PRO A 38 -33.83 -11.41 -1.27
N ASP A 39 -34.44 -12.07 -0.28
CA ASP A 39 -34.07 -11.88 1.12
C ASP A 39 -32.72 -12.48 1.51
N SER A 40 -32.30 -13.59 0.91
CA SER A 40 -30.96 -14.15 1.15
C SER A 40 -29.91 -13.35 0.39
N ASP A 41 -30.19 -12.97 -0.85
CA ASP A 41 -29.25 -12.23 -1.69
C ASP A 41 -28.94 -10.84 -1.10
N LEU A 42 -29.95 -10.20 -0.49
CA LEU A 42 -29.77 -8.94 0.25
C LEU A 42 -28.92 -9.09 1.52
N LYS A 43 -29.04 -10.22 2.24
CA LYS A 43 -28.19 -10.50 3.41
C LYS A 43 -26.75 -10.74 2.97
N ASP A 44 -26.53 -11.58 1.96
CA ASP A 44 -25.21 -11.88 1.41
C ASP A 44 -24.51 -10.62 0.89
N ALA A 45 -25.25 -9.71 0.24
CA ALA A 45 -24.71 -8.44 -0.23
C ALA A 45 -24.29 -7.52 0.93
N ARG A 46 -25.09 -7.44 1.99
CA ARG A 46 -24.74 -6.67 3.19
C ARG A 46 -23.51 -7.25 3.87
N ASP A 47 -23.44 -8.56 4.02
CA ASP A 47 -22.31 -9.26 4.63
C ASP A 47 -21.02 -9.09 3.82
N LEU A 48 -21.13 -9.02 2.48
CA LEU A 48 -20.00 -8.70 1.61
C LEU A 48 -19.50 -7.28 1.90
N LEU A 49 -20.39 -6.29 1.96
CA LEU A 49 -20.02 -4.89 2.21
C LEU A 49 -19.38 -4.71 3.58
N THR A 50 -19.95 -5.31 4.63
CA THR A 50 -19.37 -5.26 5.98
C THR A 50 -17.98 -5.90 6.01
N LYS A 51 -17.80 -7.01 5.29
CA LYS A 51 -16.50 -7.66 5.15
C LYS A 51 -15.47 -6.79 4.42
N ILE A 52 -15.86 -6.06 3.37
CA ILE A 52 -14.95 -5.11 2.70
C ILE A 52 -14.52 -4.02 3.69
N SER A 53 -15.47 -3.41 4.41
CA SER A 53 -15.14 -2.36 5.39
C SER A 53 -14.20 -2.87 6.48
N LEU A 54 -14.39 -4.10 6.95
CA LEU A 54 -13.52 -4.74 7.94
C LEU A 54 -12.10 -4.98 7.40
N LEU A 55 -11.99 -5.50 6.18
CA LEU A 55 -10.69 -5.71 5.53
C LEU A 55 -9.95 -4.39 5.28
N GLU A 56 -10.68 -3.32 4.95
CA GLU A 56 -10.07 -1.99 4.82
C GLU A 56 -9.53 -1.47 6.16
N SER A 57 -10.26 -1.65 7.27
CA SER A 57 -9.74 -1.26 8.59
C SER A 57 -8.50 -2.05 8.96
N GLU A 58 -8.51 -3.37 8.78
CA GLU A 58 -7.35 -4.23 9.05
C GLU A 58 -6.14 -3.83 8.20
N ALA A 59 -6.36 -3.51 6.92
CA ALA A 59 -5.29 -3.06 6.03
C ALA A 59 -4.66 -1.76 6.51
N ARG A 60 -5.48 -0.81 7.00
CA ARG A 60 -4.99 0.48 7.52
C ARG A 60 -4.17 0.28 8.79
N ASP A 61 -4.63 -0.58 9.70
CA ASP A 61 -3.92 -0.89 10.94
C ASP A 61 -2.57 -1.56 10.66
N ASN A 62 -2.55 -2.53 9.74
CA ASN A 62 -1.31 -3.19 9.30
C ASN A 62 -0.34 -2.20 8.66
N LEU A 63 -0.84 -1.31 7.79
CA LEU A 63 -0.03 -0.29 7.13
C LEU A 63 0.56 0.70 8.15
N TYR A 64 -0.23 1.08 9.16
CA TYR A 64 0.23 1.94 10.24
C TYR A 64 1.36 1.26 11.04
N CYS A 65 1.17 0.02 11.46
CA CYS A 65 2.19 -0.77 12.14
C CYS A 65 3.47 -0.90 11.30
N ALA A 66 3.34 -1.22 10.01
CA ALA A 66 4.46 -1.32 9.09
C ALA A 66 5.23 0.01 8.97
N LYS A 67 4.54 1.15 8.92
CA LYS A 67 5.19 2.48 8.90
C LYS A 67 5.96 2.78 10.17
N VAL A 68 5.39 2.44 11.34
CA VAL A 68 6.07 2.62 12.63
C VAL A 68 7.35 1.78 12.68
N LEU A 69 7.27 0.51 12.25
CA LEU A 69 8.45 -0.36 12.19
C LEU A 69 9.49 0.14 11.18
N GLN A 70 9.05 0.59 10.01
CA GLN A 70 9.95 1.18 9.00
C GLN A 70 10.67 2.41 9.54
N ALA A 71 9.97 3.32 10.22
CA ALA A 71 10.58 4.48 10.85
C ALA A 71 11.58 4.07 11.93
N TYR A 72 11.18 3.17 12.83
CA TYR A 72 12.06 2.66 13.88
C TYR A 72 13.34 2.04 13.33
N HIS A 73 13.23 1.20 12.29
CA HIS A 73 14.40 0.57 11.68
C HIS A 73 15.26 1.53 10.86
N ALA A 74 14.65 2.51 10.19
CA ALA A 74 15.38 3.56 9.47
C ALA A 74 16.16 4.47 10.43
N ASP A 75 15.57 4.82 11.56
CA ASP A 75 16.18 5.68 12.57
C ASP A 75 17.14 4.91 13.50
N LYS A 76 17.13 3.57 13.52
CA LYS A 76 17.98 2.74 14.40
C LYS A 76 19.48 3.06 14.28
N SER A 77 19.95 3.35 13.07
CA SER A 77 21.35 3.70 12.80
C SER A 77 21.58 5.20 12.64
N ARG A 78 20.54 6.02 12.85
CA ARG A 78 20.64 7.46 12.69
C ARG A 78 21.41 8.04 13.87
N GLY A 79 22.40 8.88 13.56
CA GLY A 79 23.13 9.65 14.57
C GLY A 79 22.23 10.70 15.24
N PRO A 80 22.75 11.39 16.28
CA PRO A 80 22.04 12.51 16.88
C PRO A 80 21.62 13.51 15.80
N CYS A 81 20.35 13.91 15.84
CA CYS A 81 19.86 14.89 14.89
C CYS A 81 20.34 16.27 15.33
N GLU A 82 21.20 16.90 14.52
CA GLU A 82 21.59 18.28 14.74
C GLU A 82 20.37 19.19 14.58
N ILE A 83 20.13 20.05 15.58
CA ILE A 83 19.08 21.05 15.54
C ILE A 83 19.73 22.31 14.98
N PHE A 84 19.29 22.74 13.80
CA PHE A 84 19.79 23.96 13.15
C PHE A 84 18.85 25.12 13.46
N GLU A 85 19.41 26.27 13.83
CA GLU A 85 18.66 27.52 14.02
C GLU A 85 18.78 28.45 12.80
N VAL A 86 17.86 29.41 12.73
CA VAL A 86 17.86 30.40 11.64
C VAL A 86 19.10 31.29 11.79
N GLY A 87 19.99 31.21 10.80
CA GLY A 87 21.27 31.92 10.80
C GLY A 87 22.49 31.00 10.83
N ASP A 88 22.30 29.71 11.11
CA ASP A 88 23.38 28.74 11.10
C ASP A 88 23.94 28.52 9.68
N LEU A 89 25.27 28.47 9.61
CA LEU A 89 25.99 28.17 8.37
C LEU A 89 26.19 26.66 8.27
N VAL A 90 25.46 26.02 7.35
CA VAL A 90 25.60 24.59 7.06
C VAL A 90 26.34 24.35 5.75
N LEU A 91 27.28 23.40 5.76
CA LEU A 91 28.03 23.03 4.56
C LEU A 91 27.21 22.05 3.72
N LEU A 92 26.80 22.47 2.52
CA LEU A 92 26.02 21.61 1.63
C LEU A 92 26.95 20.78 0.75
N SER A 93 26.90 19.45 0.87
CA SER A 93 27.67 18.57 -0.01
C SER A 93 27.20 18.68 -1.46
N THR A 94 28.07 19.22 -2.33
CA THR A 94 27.79 19.36 -3.77
C THR A 94 28.23 18.14 -4.59
N LEU A 95 28.70 17.06 -3.95
CA LEU A 95 29.30 15.90 -4.63
C LEU A 95 28.38 15.32 -5.71
N ASN A 96 27.09 15.17 -5.40
CA ASN A 96 26.10 14.62 -6.33
C ASN A 96 25.37 15.69 -7.16
N ARG A 97 25.68 16.98 -6.97
CA ARG A 97 24.94 18.09 -7.59
C ARG A 97 24.99 18.01 -9.12
N ARG A 98 26.15 17.67 -9.69
CA ARG A 98 26.33 17.52 -11.14
C ARG A 98 25.52 16.35 -11.70
N GLN A 99 25.40 15.24 -10.96
CA GLN A 99 24.61 14.08 -11.39
C GLN A 99 23.11 14.36 -11.30
N ALA A 100 22.65 14.98 -10.20
CA ALA A 100 21.26 15.40 -10.04
C ALA A 100 20.85 16.39 -11.15
N TYR A 101 21.70 17.38 -11.44
CA TYR A 101 21.48 18.34 -12.50
C TYR A 101 21.43 17.70 -13.90
N LYS A 102 22.31 16.73 -14.20
CA LYS A 102 22.31 16.00 -15.47
C LYS A 102 21.14 15.02 -15.64
N LYS A 103 20.62 14.45 -14.55
CA LYS A 103 19.52 13.48 -14.58
C LYS A 103 18.14 14.13 -14.71
N ALA A 104 18.01 15.42 -14.44
CA ALA A 104 16.74 16.16 -14.49
C ALA A 104 16.15 16.33 -15.91
N GLY A 105 16.60 15.57 -16.90
CA GLY A 105 15.96 15.42 -18.22
C GLY A 105 16.10 16.62 -19.16
N GLU A 106 16.38 17.81 -18.64
CA GLU A 106 16.57 18.97 -19.49
C GLU A 106 18.04 19.07 -19.90
N ARG A 107 18.28 19.17 -21.22
CA ARG A 107 19.58 19.42 -21.86
C ARG A 107 20.16 20.80 -21.50
N ARG A 108 20.17 21.19 -20.22
CA ARG A 108 20.74 22.44 -19.73
C ARG A 108 22.24 22.29 -19.52
N VAL A 109 22.98 21.97 -20.57
CA VAL A 109 24.43 22.12 -20.57
C VAL A 109 24.74 23.41 -21.34
N ALA A 110 25.07 24.48 -20.61
CA ALA A 110 25.93 25.51 -21.20
C ALA A 110 27.33 24.90 -21.33
N LYS A 111 27.91 25.03 -22.53
CA LYS A 111 29.26 24.59 -22.88
C LYS A 111 30.31 25.28 -22.01
#